data_AF-A0A6V8PHB4-F1
#
_entry.id   AF-A0A6V8PHB4-F1
#
_cell.length_a   1.000
_cell.length_b   1.000
_cell.length_c   1.000
_cell.angle_alpha   90.00
_cell.angle_beta   90.00
_cell.angle_gamma   90.00
#
_symmetry.space_group_name_H-M   'P 1'
#
loop_
_entity.id
_entity.type
_entity.pdbx_description
1 polymer ?
#
loop_
_entity_poly.entity_id
_entity_poly.type
_entity_poly.pdbx_seq_one_letter_code
_entity_poly.pdbx_strand_id
1 'polypeptide(L)'
;HHLANLVEALHRENLALKAENQRLRDEINRLKGEKGKPDLKPKAPGKRDQIDKRPEPKKEWKKQTKLDKVKIDHTKVIRYEGPLADDAQPKGYRSIVVQDIIIKTNNIEYKLERYYSSSILKIGFSFFRGAAVGGMSDL
;
A
#
# COMPACT_ATOMS: atom_id res chain seq x y z
N HIS A 1 -7.39 49.64 30.80
CA HIS A 1 -8.29 48.50 31.10
C HIS A 1 -9.20 48.11 29.93
N HIS A 2 -9.84 49.05 29.22
CA HIS A 2 -10.77 48.72 28.11
C HIS A 2 -10.14 47.93 26.94
N LEU A 3 -8.93 48.32 26.51
CA LEU A 3 -8.21 47.65 25.41
C LEU A 3 -7.82 46.19 25.72
N ALA A 4 -7.40 45.91 26.96
CA ALA A 4 -7.02 44.56 27.37
C ALA A 4 -8.22 43.59 27.34
N ASN A 5 -9.38 44.05 27.80
CA ASN A 5 -10.62 43.28 27.78
C ASN A 5 -11.07 42.97 26.35
N LEU A 6 -10.91 43.93 25.43
CA LEU A 6 -11.25 43.74 24.03
C LEU A 6 -10.31 42.72 23.36
N VAL A 7 -9.01 42.80 23.64
CA VAL A 7 -8.02 41.83 23.15
C VAL A 7 -8.29 40.43 23.68
N GLU A 8 -8.66 40.28 24.95
CA GLU A 8 -9.04 38.99 25.52
C GLU A 8 -10.30 38.42 24.87
N ALA A 9 -11.33 39.24 24.66
CA ALA A 9 -12.56 38.81 24.00
C ALA A 9 -12.29 38.34 22.55
N LEU A 10 -11.53 39.13 21.79
CA LEU A 10 -11.08 38.77 20.44
C LEU A 10 -10.23 37.50 20.43
N HIS A 11 -9.36 37.31 21.42
CA HIS A 11 -8.53 36.11 21.52
C HIS A 11 -9.38 34.86 21.77
N ARG A 12 -10.36 34.93 22.68
CA ARG A 12 -11.29 33.82 22.96
C ARG A 12 -12.11 33.45 21.74
N GLU A 13 -12.65 34.45 21.03
CA GLU A 13 -13.41 34.24 19.80
C GLU A 13 -12.53 33.61 18.71
N ASN A 14 -11.29 34.09 18.56
CA ASN A 14 -10.35 33.54 17.58
C ASN A 14 -10.02 32.07 17.87
N LEU A 15 -9.86 31.69 19.15
CA LEU A 15 -9.65 30.31 19.55
C LEU A 15 -10.87 29.43 19.26
N ALA A 16 -12.08 29.92 19.56
CA ALA A 16 -13.32 29.21 19.27
C ALA A 16 -13.50 28.97 17.76
N LEU A 17 -13.27 30.01 16.95
CA LEU A 17 -13.36 29.93 15.48
C LEU A 17 -12.31 28.98 14.89
N LYS A 18 -11.10 28.94 15.45
CA LYS A 18 -10.05 28.00 15.03
C LYS A 18 -10.43 26.55 15.38
N ALA A 19 -11.00 26.32 16.54
CA ALA A 19 -11.46 24.99 16.95
C ALA A 19 -12.59 24.48 16.04
N GLU A 20 -13.56 25.34 15.73
CA GLU A 20 -14.67 24.98 14.85
C GLU A 20 -14.20 24.73 13.40
N ASN A 21 -13.31 25.59 12.88
CA ASN A 21 -12.68 25.35 11.58
C ASN A 21 -11.95 24.00 11.52
N GLN A 22 -11.26 23.62 12.59
CA GLN A 22 -10.56 22.33 12.63
C GLN A 22 -11.55 21.17 12.60
N ARG A 23 -12.65 21.23 13.38
CA ARG A 23 -13.72 20.23 13.34
C ARG A 23 -14.34 20.08 11.96
N LEU A 24 -14.68 21.19 11.30
CA LEU A 24 -15.26 21.17 9.95
C LEU A 24 -14.30 20.58 8.92
N ARG A 25 -13.00 20.87 9.03
CA ARG A 25 -11.98 20.28 8.14
C ARG A 25 -11.86 18.77 8.35
N ASP A 26 -11.88 18.31 9.60
CA ASP A 26 -11.79 16.89 9.90
C ASP A 26 -13.06 16.13 9.43
N GLU A 27 -14.22 16.77 9.55
CA GLU A 27 -15.49 16.28 9.02
C GLU A 27 -15.49 16.16 7.49
N ILE A 28 -15.00 17.20 6.79
CA ILE A 28 -14.83 17.17 5.33
C ILE A 28 -13.89 16.03 4.90
N ASN A 29 -12.77 15.87 5.61
CA ASN A 29 -11.79 14.83 5.29
C ASN A 29 -12.38 13.43 5.52
N ARG A 30 -13.15 13.24 6.60
CA ARG A 30 -13.90 12.00 6.86
C ARG A 30 -14.87 11.68 5.72
N LEU A 31 -15.68 12.65 5.30
CA LEU A 31 -16.64 12.48 4.21
C LEU A 31 -15.97 12.19 2.87
N LYS A 32 -14.79 12.77 2.62
CA LYS A 32 -13.98 12.52 1.43
C LYS A 32 -13.18 11.20 1.47
N GLY A 33 -13.17 10.50 2.60
CA GLY A 33 -12.36 9.28 2.80
C GLY A 33 -10.86 9.55 2.90
N GLU A 34 -10.46 10.81 3.12
CA GLU A 34 -9.07 11.21 3.34
C GLU A 34 -8.71 11.07 4.82
N LYS A 35 -7.44 10.76 5.12
CA LYS A 35 -6.97 10.76 6.52
C LYS A 35 -6.95 12.20 7.03
N GLY A 36 -7.65 12.43 8.15
CA GLY A 36 -7.66 13.72 8.85
C GLY A 36 -6.27 14.16 9.32
N LYS A 37 -6.18 15.38 9.86
CA LYS A 37 -4.90 15.96 10.29
C LYS A 37 -4.28 15.09 11.41
N PRO A 38 -3.02 14.65 11.29
CA PRO A 38 -2.38 13.84 12.31
C PRO A 38 -2.20 14.62 13.62
N ASP A 39 -2.62 14.02 14.74
CA ASP A 39 -2.40 14.56 16.08
C ASP A 39 -0.92 14.39 16.46
N LEU A 40 -0.16 15.48 16.38
CA LEU A 40 1.25 15.49 16.76
C LEU A 40 1.35 15.72 18.27
N LYS A 41 1.53 14.63 19.03
CA LYS A 41 1.85 14.75 20.46
C LYS A 41 3.13 15.59 20.62
N PRO A 42 3.15 16.56 21.55
CA PRO A 42 4.37 17.31 21.86
C PRO A 42 5.45 16.33 22.31
N LYS A 43 6.67 16.48 21.78
CA LYS A 43 7.81 15.68 22.23
C LYS A 43 8.04 15.99 23.71
N ALA A 44 7.94 14.98 24.56
CA ALA A 44 8.36 15.11 25.96
C ALA A 44 9.83 15.60 25.99
N PRO A 45 10.20 16.50 26.92
CA PRO A 45 11.60 16.84 27.13
C PRO A 45 12.32 15.55 27.54
N GLY A 46 13.08 14.97 26.61
CA GLY A 46 13.73 13.69 26.82
C GLY A 46 14.71 13.77 27.99
N LYS A 47 14.57 12.86 28.97
CA LYS A 47 15.67 12.51 29.86
C LYS A 47 16.84 12.12 28.97
N ARG A 48 17.97 12.81 29.16
CA ARG A 48 19.24 12.50 28.51
C ARG A 48 19.84 11.27 29.20
N ASP A 49 19.25 10.11 28.97
CA ASP A 49 19.97 8.86 29.21
C ASP A 49 21.01 8.78 28.10
N GLN A 50 22.27 9.05 28.47
CA GLN A 50 23.44 8.89 27.62
C GLN A 50 23.62 7.40 27.32
N ILE A 51 22.83 6.89 26.38
CA ILE A 51 23.16 5.65 25.71
C ILE A 51 24.20 6.05 24.67
N ASP A 52 25.45 5.63 24.87
CA ASP A 52 26.53 5.64 23.87
C ASP A 52 26.12 4.80 22.65
N LYS A 53 25.16 5.32 21.87
CA LYS A 53 24.87 4.82 20.54
C LYS A 53 25.88 5.47 19.63
N ARG A 54 27.06 4.87 19.56
CA ARG A 54 28.02 5.14 18.48
C ARG A 54 27.21 5.13 17.19
N PRO A 55 27.11 6.25 16.45
CA PRO A 55 26.28 6.29 15.25
C PRO A 55 26.88 5.28 14.29
N GLU A 56 26.13 4.21 14.01
CA GLU A 56 26.53 3.29 12.94
C GLU A 56 26.77 4.12 11.67
N PRO A 57 27.82 3.81 10.90
CA PRO A 57 28.10 4.53 9.68
C PRO A 57 26.84 4.49 8.81
N LYS A 58 26.31 5.68 8.51
CA LYS A 58 25.13 5.82 7.66
C LYS A 58 25.45 5.14 6.34
N LYS A 59 24.69 4.09 6.01
CA LYS A 59 24.82 3.43 4.70
C LYS A 59 24.69 4.49 3.62
N GLU A 60 25.72 4.60 2.79
CA GLU A 60 25.70 5.50 1.65
C GLU A 60 24.56 5.11 0.73
N TRP A 61 23.71 6.10 0.42
CA TRP A 61 22.59 5.88 -0.49
C TRP A 61 23.14 5.65 -1.90
N LYS A 62 23.02 4.41 -2.40
CA LYS A 62 23.33 4.08 -3.78
C LYS A 62 22.07 4.23 -4.62
N LYS A 63 22.09 5.16 -5.58
CA LYS A 63 21.03 5.31 -6.58
C LYS A 63 20.98 4.04 -7.44
N GLN A 64 19.99 3.19 -7.20
CA GLN A 64 19.73 2.02 -8.03
C GLN A 64 18.64 2.34 -9.05
N THR A 65 18.91 2.02 -10.31
CA THR A 65 17.94 2.02 -11.40
C THR A 65 16.91 0.92 -11.13
N LYS A 66 15.63 1.30 -11.09
CA LYS A 66 14.53 0.36 -10.79
C LYS A 66 14.34 -0.69 -11.90
N LEU A 67 14.74 -0.35 -13.13
CA LEU A 67 14.53 -1.17 -14.32
C LEU A 67 15.38 -2.45 -14.33
N ASP A 68 16.60 -2.42 -13.80
CA ASP A 68 17.50 -3.58 -13.81
C ASP A 68 16.99 -4.74 -12.94
N LYS A 69 15.99 -4.48 -12.09
CA LYS A 69 15.37 -5.49 -11.22
C LYS A 69 14.07 -6.08 -11.76
N VAL A 70 13.54 -5.53 -12.86
CA VAL A 70 12.25 -5.98 -13.42
C VAL A 70 12.53 -7.06 -14.46
N LYS A 71 12.14 -8.31 -14.16
CA LYS A 71 12.15 -9.41 -15.13
C LYS A 71 11.12 -9.11 -16.23
N ILE A 72 11.53 -9.23 -17.50
CA ILE A 72 10.64 -9.06 -18.65
C ILE A 72 10.13 -10.44 -19.06
N ASP A 73 8.86 -10.73 -18.79
CA ASP A 73 8.26 -12.02 -19.15
C ASP A 73 7.79 -12.05 -20.62
N HIS A 74 7.38 -10.89 -21.17
CA HIS A 74 6.90 -10.76 -22.55
C HIS A 74 7.41 -9.48 -23.21
N THR A 75 7.80 -9.57 -24.47
CA THR A 75 8.22 -8.41 -25.30
C THR A 75 7.30 -8.28 -26.51
N LYS A 76 6.71 -7.09 -26.69
CA LYS A 76 5.86 -6.77 -27.85
C LYS A 76 6.50 -5.65 -28.67
N VAL A 77 6.70 -5.90 -29.96
CA VAL A 77 7.14 -4.88 -30.91
C VAL A 77 5.92 -4.19 -31.49
N ILE A 78 5.82 -2.86 -31.30
CA ILE A 78 4.77 -2.04 -31.89
C ILE A 78 5.33 -1.42 -33.17
N ARG A 79 4.71 -1.73 -34.31
CA ARG A 79 5.05 -1.12 -35.60
C ARG A 79 4.35 0.23 -35.71
N TYR A 80 5.01 1.19 -36.35
CA TYR A 80 4.41 2.47 -36.66
C TYR A 80 3.51 2.35 -37.89
N GLU A 81 2.27 2.86 -37.81
CA GLU A 81 1.24 2.77 -38.86
C GLU A 81 0.82 4.13 -39.42
N GLY A 82 1.51 5.22 -39.07
CA GLY A 82 1.21 6.57 -39.56
C GLY A 82 1.91 6.90 -40.88
N PRO A 83 1.58 8.06 -41.50
CA PRO A 83 2.32 8.56 -42.65
C PRO A 83 3.76 8.87 -42.27
N LEU A 84 4.70 8.29 -43.01
CA LEU A 84 6.14 8.53 -42.86
C LEU A 84 6.62 9.34 -44.07
N ALA A 85 7.65 10.17 -43.87
CA ALA A 85 8.30 10.86 -44.98
C ALA A 85 9.01 9.85 -45.90
N ASP A 86 9.16 10.20 -47.18
CA ASP A 86 9.75 9.30 -48.20
C ASP A 86 11.20 8.92 -47.88
N ASP A 87 11.93 9.77 -47.16
CA ASP A 87 13.32 9.58 -46.75
C ASP A 87 13.47 8.88 -45.39
N ALA A 88 12.36 8.54 -44.73
CA ALA A 88 12.39 8.01 -43.38
C ALA A 88 13.02 6.61 -43.32
N GLN A 89 14.09 6.51 -42.52
CA GLN A 89 14.83 5.26 -42.32
C GLN A 89 14.55 4.65 -40.93
N PRO A 90 14.45 3.32 -40.82
CA PRO A 90 14.30 2.66 -39.53
C PRO A 90 15.56 2.83 -38.67
N LYS A 91 15.41 3.43 -37.47
CA LYS A 91 16.52 3.68 -36.52
C LYS A 91 16.52 2.74 -35.30
N GLY A 92 15.80 1.63 -35.38
CA GLY A 92 15.66 0.65 -34.29
C GLY A 92 14.51 0.97 -33.33
N TYR A 93 14.58 0.43 -32.12
CA TYR A 93 13.49 0.44 -31.15
C TYR A 93 13.84 1.21 -29.88
N ARG A 94 12.85 1.91 -29.33
CA ARG A 94 12.91 2.47 -27.98
C ARG A 94 12.15 1.55 -27.03
N SER A 95 12.83 1.04 -26.00
CA SER A 95 12.22 0.17 -24.99
C SER A 95 11.46 0.99 -23.95
N ILE A 96 10.20 0.63 -23.71
CA ILE A 96 9.37 1.13 -22.61
C ILE A 96 8.88 -0.10 -21.84
N VAL A 97 9.21 -0.18 -20.55
CA VAL A 97 8.78 -1.30 -19.68
C VAL A 97 7.52 -0.87 -18.94
N VAL A 98 6.43 -1.61 -19.15
CA VAL A 98 5.16 -1.46 -18.42
C VAL A 98 4.93 -2.76 -17.65
N GLN A 99 4.52 -2.64 -16.37
CA GLN A 99 4.25 -3.79 -15.52
C GLN A 99 2.74 -3.98 -15.40
N ASP A 100 2.22 -5.05 -15.99
CA ASP A 100 0.84 -5.49 -15.83
C ASP A 100 0.72 -6.55 -14.72
N ILE A 101 -0.50 -6.76 -14.23
CA ILE A 101 -0.82 -7.76 -13.19
C ILE A 101 -1.88 -8.70 -13.75
N ILE A 102 -1.61 -10.01 -13.70
CA ILE A 102 -2.59 -11.04 -14.04
C ILE A 102 -3.19 -11.59 -12.74
N ILE A 103 -4.45 -11.25 -12.46
CA ILE A 103 -5.22 -11.79 -11.33
C ILE A 103 -6.10 -12.92 -11.86
N LYS A 104 -5.94 -14.13 -11.33
CA LYS A 104 -6.76 -15.30 -11.69
C LYS A 104 -7.29 -16.00 -10.43
N THR A 105 -8.53 -16.45 -10.48
CA THR A 105 -9.13 -17.24 -9.41
C THR A 105 -8.48 -18.63 -9.39
N ASN A 106 -8.08 -19.09 -8.21
CA ASN A 106 -7.60 -20.46 -8.02
C ASN A 106 -8.72 -21.30 -7.40
N ASN A 107 -9.54 -21.91 -8.24
CA ASN A 107 -10.65 -22.76 -7.79
C ASN A 107 -10.16 -24.18 -7.55
N ILE A 108 -10.31 -24.67 -6.33
CA ILE A 108 -10.02 -26.06 -5.96
C ILE A 108 -11.34 -26.74 -5.61
N GLU A 109 -11.74 -27.75 -6.38
CA GLU A 109 -12.90 -28.59 -6.08
C GLU A 109 -12.45 -29.80 -5.25
N TYR A 110 -12.97 -29.93 -4.03
CA TYR A 110 -12.73 -31.10 -3.18
C TYR A 110 -13.90 -32.07 -3.29
N LYS A 111 -13.66 -33.26 -3.84
CA LYS A 111 -14.63 -34.37 -3.86
C LYS A 111 -14.35 -35.30 -2.70
N LEU A 112 -15.21 -35.25 -1.69
CA LEU A 112 -15.12 -36.14 -0.54
C LEU A 112 -15.85 -37.44 -0.83
N GLU A 113 -15.20 -38.55 -0.54
CA GLU A 113 -15.82 -39.87 -0.60
C GLU A 113 -16.95 -39.96 0.43
N ARG A 114 -18.09 -40.49 -0.01
CA ARG A 114 -19.29 -40.69 0.82
C ARG A 114 -19.52 -42.17 1.01
N TYR A 115 -19.61 -42.58 2.27
CA TYR A 115 -19.87 -43.97 2.63
C TYR A 115 -21.25 -44.08 3.25
N TYR A 116 -22.04 -45.03 2.75
CA TYR A 116 -23.35 -45.39 3.30
C TYR A 116 -23.24 -46.74 3.99
N SER A 117 -23.65 -46.81 5.27
CA SER A 117 -23.76 -48.07 6.00
C SER A 117 -25.21 -48.34 6.37
N SER A 118 -25.78 -49.40 5.79
CA SER A 118 -27.17 -49.79 6.05
C SER A 118 -27.37 -50.30 7.48
N SER A 119 -26.32 -50.80 8.14
CA SER A 119 -26.39 -51.29 9.52
C SER A 119 -26.48 -50.18 10.58
N ILE A 120 -26.11 -48.94 10.22
CA ILE A 120 -26.09 -47.78 11.12
C ILE A 120 -27.07 -46.68 10.64
N LEU A 121 -27.74 -46.87 9.49
CA LEU A 121 -28.66 -45.90 8.87
C LEU A 121 -28.10 -44.47 8.85
N LYS A 122 -26.80 -44.33 8.53
CA LYS A 122 -26.11 -43.04 8.54
C LYS A 122 -25.14 -42.89 7.38
N ILE A 123 -25.10 -41.70 6.80
CA ILE A 123 -24.12 -41.30 5.78
C ILE A 123 -22.94 -40.64 6.50
N GLY A 124 -21.74 -41.19 6.31
CA GLY A 124 -20.50 -40.61 6.82
C GLY A 124 -19.70 -39.94 5.70
N PHE A 125 -18.99 -38.87 6.03
CA PHE A 125 -18.04 -38.22 5.14
C PHE A 125 -16.62 -38.57 5.60
N SER A 126 -15.71 -38.84 4.67
CA SER A 126 -14.30 -38.94 5.02
C SER A 126 -13.79 -37.56 5.45
N PHE A 127 -13.36 -37.43 6.71
CA PHE A 127 -12.78 -36.20 7.21
C PHE A 127 -11.37 -36.04 6.64
N PHE A 128 -11.18 -35.04 5.78
CA PHE A 128 -9.86 -34.65 5.31
C PHE A 128 -9.11 -34.00 6.48
N ARG A 129 -8.20 -34.73 7.13
CA ARG A 129 -7.30 -34.17 8.14
C ARG A 129 -6.27 -33.32 7.38
N GLY A 130 -6.47 -32.00 7.37
CA GLY A 130 -5.71 -31.06 6.53
C GLY A 130 -4.21 -31.30 6.59
N ALA A 131 -3.62 -31.63 5.45
CA ALA A 131 -2.18 -31.57 5.28
C ALA A 131 -1.76 -30.10 5.41
N ALA A 132 -1.02 -29.79 6.48
CA ALA A 132 -0.35 -28.51 6.62
C ALA A 132 0.51 -28.29 5.39
N VAL A 133 0.23 -27.23 4.63
CA VAL A 133 1.07 -26.79 3.51
C VAL A 133 2.33 -26.19 4.11
N GLY A 134 3.27 -27.06 4.49
CA GLY A 134 4.65 -26.70 4.74
C GLY A 134 5.32 -26.40 3.42
N GLY A 135 5.85 -25.18 3.29
CA GLY A 135 6.56 -24.75 2.10
C GLY A 135 7.72 -25.68 1.79
N MET A 136 7.76 -26.14 0.54
CA MET A 136 8.98 -26.62 -0.09
C MET A 136 9.34 -25.60 -1.16
N SER A 137 10.23 -24.70 -0.76
CA SER A 137 11.19 -24.07 -1.66
C SER A 137 12.02 -25.16 -2.34
N ASP A 138 12.06 -25.12 -3.67
CA ASP A 138 13.28 -25.16 -4.51
C ASP A 138 12.98 -25.78 -5.88
N LEU A 139 12.93 -24.92 -6.90
CA LEU A 139 13.76 -24.94 -8.13
C LEU A 139 13.32 -23.80 -9.07
#